data_AF-A0A842R0N8-F1
#
_entry.id   AF-A0A842R0N8-F1
#
_cell.length_a   1.000
_cell.length_b   1.000
_cell.length_c   1.000
_cell.angle_alpha   90.00
_cell.angle_beta   90.00
_cell.angle_gamma   90.00
#
_symmetry.space_group_name_H-M   'P 1'
#
loop_
_entity.id
_entity.type
_entity.pdbx_description
1 polymer ?
#
loop_
_entity_poly.entity_id
_entity_poly.type
_entity_poly.pdbx_seq_one_letter_code
_entity_poly.pdbx_strand_id
1 'polypeptide(L)'
;MNDKTAKIKVPFPSLEWADRYMQILNKSEEYEKAAKTWEGSLLLVVKAQGNLTKVDINVWLDLWHGKCREYKFVYSQDQIEADFVFEGTESKWVSLMEGSVDPIKGLMAGKFRLTGGNMTPIMRHVRAAQLLVNALQAFEFDYLVTDGDPSKDAILEFYDASGEKIMIMNQEKKEMEFLG
;
A
#
# COMPACT_ATOMS: atom_id res chain seq x y z
N MET A 1 -7.64 -28.98 7.10
CA MET A 1 -7.37 -28.79 5.67
C MET A 1 -7.44 -27.31 5.41
N ASN A 2 -6.31 -26.62 5.33
CA ASN A 2 -6.31 -25.19 5.02
C ASN A 2 -6.55 -25.07 3.52
N ASP A 3 -7.78 -24.69 3.18
CA ASP A 3 -8.10 -24.23 1.84
C ASP A 3 -7.26 -22.98 1.59
N LYS A 4 -6.14 -23.14 0.87
CA LYS A 4 -5.35 -22.01 0.40
C LYS A 4 -6.16 -21.38 -0.72
N THR A 5 -7.01 -20.42 -0.36
CA THR A 5 -7.67 -19.54 -1.32
C THR A 5 -6.60 -19.03 -2.29
N ALA A 6 -6.83 -19.19 -3.59
CA ALA A 6 -5.89 -18.73 -4.61
C ALA A 6 -5.63 -17.24 -4.41
N LYS A 7 -4.36 -16.87 -4.24
CA LYS A 7 -3.96 -15.47 -4.08
C LYS A 7 -4.09 -14.73 -5.41
N ILE A 8 -4.40 -13.44 -5.33
CA ILE A 8 -4.48 -12.56 -6.49
C ILE A 8 -3.06 -12.16 -6.88
N LYS A 9 -2.66 -12.44 -8.11
CA LYS A 9 -1.34 -12.07 -8.64
C LYS A 9 -1.47 -10.84 -9.52
N VAL A 10 -0.97 -9.71 -9.02
CA VAL A 10 -0.91 -8.41 -9.70
C VAL A 10 0.35 -7.67 -9.26
N PRO A 11 0.96 -6.81 -10.10
CA PRO A 11 2.16 -6.06 -9.72
C PRO A 11 1.93 -5.19 -8.49
N PHE A 12 2.86 -5.18 -7.55
CA PHE A 12 2.75 -4.37 -6.34
C PHE A 12 3.86 -3.31 -6.22
N PRO A 13 3.53 -2.06 -5.89
CA PRO A 13 2.19 -1.45 -5.91
C PRO A 13 1.82 -0.94 -7.32
N SER A 14 0.65 -1.32 -7.84
CA SER A 14 0.10 -0.86 -9.12
C SER A 14 -1.34 -0.34 -8.99
N LEU A 15 -1.89 0.30 -10.03
CA LEU A 15 -3.31 0.68 -10.06
C LEU A 15 -4.22 -0.54 -9.89
N GLU A 16 -3.97 -1.62 -10.62
CA GLU A 16 -4.79 -2.82 -10.51
C GLU A 16 -4.75 -3.35 -9.08
N TRP A 17 -3.57 -3.39 -8.45
CA TRP A 17 -3.46 -3.78 -7.05
C TRP A 17 -4.32 -2.89 -6.13
N ALA A 18 -4.28 -1.56 -6.29
CA ALA A 18 -5.04 -0.63 -5.44
C ALA A 18 -6.56 -0.80 -5.64
N ASP A 19 -7.00 -0.98 -6.88
CA ASP A 19 -8.40 -1.28 -7.24
C ASP A 19 -8.88 -2.57 -6.55
N ARG A 20 -8.11 -3.65 -6.67
CA ARG A 20 -8.45 -4.94 -6.04
C ARG A 20 -8.46 -4.81 -4.53
N TYR A 21 -7.51 -4.08 -3.95
CA TYR A 21 -7.41 -3.91 -2.50
C TYR A 21 -8.61 -3.13 -1.95
N MET A 22 -8.99 -2.01 -2.59
CA MET A 22 -10.20 -1.27 -2.26
C MET A 22 -11.46 -2.15 -2.35
N GLN A 23 -11.58 -2.97 -3.41
CA GLN A 23 -12.71 -3.90 -3.57
C GLN A 23 -12.76 -4.96 -2.46
N ILE A 24 -11.62 -5.53 -2.06
CA ILE A 24 -11.53 -6.51 -0.97
C ILE A 24 -12.02 -5.89 0.34
N LEU A 25 -11.54 -4.69 0.68
CA LEU A 25 -11.96 -3.98 1.88
C LEU A 25 -13.48 -3.71 1.85
N ASN A 26 -13.99 -3.20 0.72
CA ASN A 26 -15.39 -2.81 0.60
C ASN A 26 -16.38 -3.99 0.58
N LYS A 27 -15.92 -5.19 0.21
CA LYS A 27 -16.71 -6.44 0.26
C LYS A 27 -16.61 -7.17 1.60
N SER A 28 -15.70 -6.75 2.48
CA SER A 28 -15.51 -7.38 3.79
C SER A 28 -16.51 -6.85 4.82
N GLU A 29 -17.54 -7.64 5.12
CA GLU A 29 -18.46 -7.35 6.22
C GLU A 29 -17.74 -7.21 7.57
N GLU A 30 -16.64 -7.95 7.74
CA GLU A 30 -15.87 -7.90 8.97
C GLU A 30 -15.16 -6.57 9.13
N TYR A 31 -14.53 -6.08 8.05
CA TYR A 31 -13.91 -4.77 8.02
C TYR A 31 -14.96 -3.68 8.23
N GLU A 32 -16.08 -3.75 7.53
CA GLU A 32 -17.18 -2.80 7.67
C GLU A 32 -17.66 -2.66 9.12
N LYS A 33 -17.89 -3.79 9.80
CA LYS A 33 -18.31 -3.80 11.22
C LYS A 33 -17.22 -3.27 12.15
N ALA A 34 -15.97 -3.70 11.96
CA ALA A 34 -14.86 -3.32 12.84
C ALA A 34 -14.45 -1.84 12.71
N ALA A 35 -14.63 -1.27 11.52
CA ALA A 35 -14.28 0.10 11.17
C ALA A 35 -15.52 1.02 11.11
N LYS A 36 -16.67 0.61 11.64
CA LYS A 36 -17.94 1.36 11.56
C LYS A 36 -17.84 2.82 12.03
N THR A 37 -17.00 3.09 13.02
CA THR A 37 -16.75 4.44 13.55
C THR A 37 -15.35 4.96 13.23
N TRP A 38 -14.66 4.31 12.29
CA TRP A 38 -13.37 4.76 11.78
C TRP A 38 -13.59 5.96 10.87
N GLU A 39 -12.88 7.04 11.16
CA GLU A 39 -12.74 8.21 10.30
C GLU A 39 -11.26 8.56 10.29
N GLY A 40 -10.67 8.59 9.11
CA GLY A 40 -9.28 9.00 8.95
C GLY A 40 -8.62 8.32 7.77
N SER A 41 -7.90 9.11 7.00
CA SER A 41 -7.14 8.66 5.86
C SER A 41 -5.87 7.90 6.26
N LEU A 42 -5.42 7.01 5.38
CA LEU A 42 -4.20 6.22 5.57
C LEU A 42 -3.30 6.31 4.34
N LEU A 43 -2.07 6.76 4.53
CA LEU A 43 -1.02 6.72 3.51
C LEU A 43 -0.17 5.46 3.70
N LEU A 44 -0.19 4.57 2.72
CA LEU A 44 0.72 3.43 2.64
C LEU A 44 1.99 3.87 1.90
N VAL A 45 3.16 3.64 2.50
CA VAL A 45 4.44 4.03 1.91
C VAL A 45 5.34 2.81 1.78
N VAL A 46 5.68 2.49 0.53
CA VAL A 46 6.68 1.49 0.17
C VAL A 46 8.00 2.21 0.01
N LYS A 47 8.86 2.10 1.02
CA LYS A 47 10.19 2.72 1.01
C LYS A 47 11.12 1.95 0.09
N ALA A 48 11.74 2.65 -0.86
CA ALA A 48 12.65 2.05 -1.82
C ALA A 48 13.86 1.43 -1.13
N GLN A 49 14.27 0.26 -1.64
CA GLN A 49 15.57 -0.35 -1.32
C GLN A 49 16.40 -0.64 -2.56
N GLY A 50 15.87 -0.31 -3.76
CA GLY A 50 16.55 -0.52 -5.03
C GLY A 50 16.42 -1.94 -5.60
N ASN A 51 15.70 -2.84 -4.92
CA ASN A 51 15.48 -4.21 -5.41
C ASN A 51 14.24 -4.30 -6.30
N LEU A 52 13.16 -3.61 -5.93
CA LEU A 52 11.92 -3.55 -6.69
C LEU A 52 11.78 -2.18 -7.33
N THR A 53 11.78 -1.13 -6.50
CA THR A 53 11.69 0.24 -6.94
C THR A 53 12.92 1.02 -6.50
N LYS A 54 13.32 1.99 -7.31
CA LYS A 54 14.41 2.91 -6.96
C LYS A 54 13.90 4.17 -6.26
N VAL A 55 12.58 4.34 -6.15
CA VAL A 55 11.89 5.48 -5.53
C VAL A 55 10.74 5.01 -4.65
N ASP A 56 10.40 5.81 -3.63
CA ASP A 56 9.28 5.50 -2.76
C ASP A 56 7.97 5.52 -3.55
N ILE A 57 7.06 4.59 -3.27
CA ILE A 57 5.70 4.63 -3.80
C ILE A 57 4.73 4.88 -2.65
N ASN A 58 3.82 5.84 -2.85
CA ASN A 58 2.87 6.30 -1.84
C ASN A 58 1.44 6.11 -2.34
N VAL A 59 0.61 5.41 -1.57
CA VAL A 59 -0.80 5.15 -1.87
C VAL A 59 -1.66 5.63 -0.72
N TRP A 60 -2.38 6.73 -0.94
CA TRP A 60 -3.33 7.29 0.00
C TRP A 60 -4.68 6.60 -0.13
N LEU A 61 -5.34 6.35 0.99
CA LEU A 61 -6.64 5.72 1.09
C LEU A 61 -7.59 6.59 1.89
N ASP A 62 -8.78 6.82 1.34
CA ASP A 62 -9.88 7.47 2.04
C ASP A 62 -10.70 6.43 2.81
N LEU A 63 -10.50 6.32 4.12
CA LEU A 63 -11.16 5.32 4.96
C LEU A 63 -12.24 5.97 5.83
N TRP A 64 -13.48 5.49 5.68
CA TRP A 64 -14.63 6.06 6.35
C TRP A 64 -15.70 5.01 6.64
N HIS A 65 -16.06 4.87 7.91
CA HIS A 65 -17.13 3.99 8.42
C HIS A 65 -17.07 2.57 7.84
N GLY A 66 -15.85 2.05 7.70
CA GLY A 66 -15.60 0.69 7.21
C GLY A 66 -15.72 0.51 5.70
N LYS A 67 -15.59 1.61 4.95
CA LYS A 67 -15.37 1.61 3.52
C LYS A 67 -14.06 2.32 3.18
N CYS A 68 -13.39 1.84 2.15
CA CYS A 68 -12.38 2.59 1.42
C CYS A 68 -13.11 3.29 0.25
N ARG A 69 -13.23 4.61 0.27
CA ARG A 69 -14.05 5.38 -0.68
C ARG A 69 -13.28 5.76 -1.94
N GLU A 70 -11.98 5.96 -1.80
CA GLU A 70 -11.08 6.42 -2.84
C GLU A 70 -9.65 5.98 -2.50
N TYR A 71 -8.81 5.82 -3.52
CA TYR A 71 -7.36 5.76 -3.37
C TYR A 71 -6.69 6.75 -4.32
N LYS A 72 -5.49 7.23 -3.94
CA LYS A 72 -4.65 8.09 -4.79
C LYS A 72 -3.20 7.69 -4.68
N PHE A 73 -2.54 7.54 -5.82
CA PHE A 73 -1.09 7.52 -5.85
C PHE A 73 -0.59 8.96 -5.81
N VAL A 74 0.39 9.24 -4.96
CA VAL A 74 1.01 10.56 -4.83
C VAL A 74 2.52 10.43 -4.97
N TYR A 75 3.13 11.39 -5.65
CA TYR A 75 4.57 11.41 -5.89
C TYR A 75 5.33 11.46 -4.57
N SER A 76 4.86 12.25 -3.63
CA SER A 76 5.48 12.41 -2.31
C SER A 76 4.45 12.69 -1.21
N GLN A 77 4.84 12.41 0.04
CA GLN A 77 3.92 12.50 1.19
C GLN A 77 3.41 13.93 1.44
N ASP A 78 4.10 14.97 0.98
CA ASP A 78 3.71 16.37 1.12
C ASP A 78 2.60 16.81 0.15
N GLN A 79 2.26 15.99 -0.85
CA GLN A 79 1.18 16.29 -1.80
C GLN A 79 -0.23 16.00 -1.25
N ILE A 80 -0.34 15.30 -0.11
CA ILE A 80 -1.62 14.94 0.46
C ILE A 80 -1.56 14.93 1.98
N GLU A 81 -2.62 15.43 2.62
CA GLU A 81 -2.79 15.30 4.06
C GLU A 81 -3.28 13.88 4.38
N ALA A 82 -2.57 13.20 5.28
CA ALA A 82 -2.92 11.88 5.76
C ALA A 82 -2.98 11.87 7.29
N ASP A 83 -4.08 11.38 7.86
CA ASP A 83 -4.24 11.26 9.31
C ASP A 83 -3.23 10.26 9.88
N PHE A 84 -2.95 9.22 9.12
CA PHE A 84 -2.01 8.16 9.44
C PHE A 84 -1.10 7.83 8.25
N VAL A 85 0.17 7.56 8.54
CA VAL A 85 1.16 7.08 7.56
C VAL A 85 1.70 5.75 8.06
N PHE A 86 1.52 4.69 7.28
CA PHE A 86 2.05 3.35 7.54
C PHE A 86 3.13 3.03 6.51
N GLU A 87 4.37 2.96 6.97
CA GLU A 87 5.52 2.81 6.10
C GLU A 87 6.42 1.63 6.45
N GLY A 88 7.01 1.06 5.41
CA GLY A 88 7.93 -0.06 5.50
C GLY A 88 8.74 -0.18 4.23
N THR A 89 9.87 -0.87 4.31
CA THR A 89 10.67 -1.18 3.12
C THR A 89 9.99 -2.23 2.25
N GLU A 90 10.29 -2.23 0.97
CA GLU A 90 9.92 -3.29 0.00
C GLU A 90 9.91 -4.70 0.61
N SER A 91 11.06 -5.16 1.13
CA SER A 91 11.23 -6.48 1.75
C SER A 91 10.25 -6.78 2.89
N LYS A 92 9.87 -5.76 3.66
CA LYS A 92 8.91 -5.91 4.76
C LYS A 92 7.48 -6.02 4.23
N TRP A 93 7.12 -5.24 3.21
CA TRP A 93 5.84 -5.38 2.51
C TRP A 93 5.68 -6.76 1.87
N VAL A 94 6.73 -7.30 1.23
CA VAL A 94 6.73 -8.68 0.72
C VAL A 94 6.47 -9.67 1.85
N SER A 95 7.23 -9.59 2.95
CA SER A 95 7.07 -10.46 4.12
C SER A 95 5.64 -10.40 4.71
N LEU A 96 5.04 -9.21 4.70
CA LEU A 96 3.69 -8.98 5.18
C LEU A 96 2.64 -9.67 4.30
N MET A 97 2.74 -9.52 2.98
CA MET A 97 1.83 -10.15 2.00
C MET A 97 1.99 -11.68 1.97
N GLU A 98 3.20 -12.18 2.18
CA GLU A 98 3.47 -13.62 2.36
C GLU A 98 2.90 -14.18 3.68
N GLY A 99 2.54 -13.31 4.63
CA GLY A 99 2.05 -13.70 5.95
C GLY A 99 3.16 -14.19 6.89
N SER A 100 4.44 -13.96 6.54
CA SER A 100 5.58 -14.30 7.40
C SER A 100 5.79 -13.31 8.55
N VAL A 101 5.10 -12.16 8.50
CA VAL A 101 5.03 -11.16 9.57
C VAL A 101 3.58 -10.90 9.95
N ASP A 102 3.25 -11.11 11.22
CA ASP A 102 2.00 -10.60 11.80
C ASP A 102 2.06 -9.06 11.81
N PRO A 103 1.08 -8.36 11.24
CA PRO A 103 1.07 -6.89 11.12
C PRO A 103 1.31 -6.13 12.41
N ILE A 104 0.62 -6.51 13.49
CA ILE A 104 0.66 -5.82 14.77
C ILE A 104 1.98 -6.11 15.46
N LYS A 105 2.45 -7.36 15.42
CA LYS A 105 3.81 -7.70 15.89
C LYS A 105 4.89 -6.99 15.07
N GLY A 106 4.70 -6.85 13.76
CA GLY A 106 5.60 -6.13 12.87
C GLY A 106 5.71 -4.65 13.25
N LEU A 107 4.58 -4.02 13.57
CA LEU A 107 4.56 -2.65 14.09
C LEU A 107 5.26 -2.54 15.46
N MET A 108 4.91 -3.41 16.41
CA MET A 108 5.52 -3.40 17.76
C MET A 108 7.02 -3.67 17.73
N ALA A 109 7.49 -4.51 16.80
CA ALA A 109 8.91 -4.80 16.60
C ALA A 109 9.66 -3.73 15.79
N GLY A 110 8.99 -2.64 15.39
CA GLY A 110 9.59 -1.57 14.59
C GLY A 110 9.92 -1.98 13.14
N LYS A 111 9.35 -3.10 12.65
CA LYS A 111 9.47 -3.46 11.23
C LYS A 111 8.74 -2.42 10.40
N PHE A 112 7.50 -2.13 10.74
CA PHE A 112 6.76 -1.02 10.14
C PHE A 112 6.78 0.20 11.07
N ARG A 113 6.71 1.39 10.49
CA ARG A 113 6.49 2.63 11.24
C ARG A 113 5.07 3.10 10.96
N LEU A 114 4.32 3.40 12.02
CA LEU A 114 3.04 4.06 11.95
C LEU A 114 3.18 5.43 12.61
N THR A 115 2.91 6.50 11.87
CA THR A 115 2.88 7.87 12.37
C THR A 115 1.51 8.50 12.12
N GLY A 116 1.16 9.51 12.88
CA GLY A 116 -0.11 10.25 12.74
C GLY A 116 -0.24 11.28 13.85
N GLY A 117 -1.17 12.22 13.70
CA GLY A 117 -1.39 13.27 14.70
C GLY A 117 -1.92 12.70 16.02
N ASN A 118 -3.09 12.06 15.97
CA ASN A 118 -3.71 11.43 17.14
C ASN A 118 -3.81 9.92 16.93
N MET A 119 -3.08 9.14 17.73
CA MET A 119 -3.08 7.67 17.66
C MET A 119 -4.32 7.01 18.29
N THR A 120 -5.17 7.78 18.99
CA THR A 120 -6.37 7.27 19.67
C THR A 120 -7.32 6.50 18.75
N PRO A 121 -7.63 6.95 17.51
CA PRO A 121 -8.48 6.19 16.60
C PRO A 121 -7.89 4.82 16.24
N ILE A 122 -6.57 4.72 15.98
CA ILE A 122 -5.89 3.44 15.77
C ILE A 122 -6.08 2.50 16.97
N MET A 123 -5.84 3.00 18.18
CA MET A 123 -5.93 2.18 19.41
C MET A 123 -7.37 1.74 19.72
N ARG A 124 -8.37 2.55 19.39
CA ARG A 124 -9.79 2.18 19.54
C ARG A 124 -10.23 1.15 18.51
N HIS A 125 -9.61 1.15 17.33
CA HIS A 125 -10.01 0.32 16.20
C HIS A 125 -8.91 -0.68 15.80
N VAL A 126 -8.23 -1.28 16.77
CA VAL A 126 -7.16 -2.28 16.51
C VAL A 126 -7.63 -3.40 15.58
N ARG A 127 -8.90 -3.85 15.71
CA ARG A 127 -9.44 -4.86 14.79
C ARG A 127 -9.54 -4.36 13.35
N ALA A 128 -9.99 -3.12 13.13
CA ALA A 128 -10.02 -2.52 11.80
C ALA A 128 -8.62 -2.38 11.20
N ALA A 129 -7.65 -1.91 12.00
CA ALA A 129 -6.26 -1.81 11.60
C ALA A 129 -5.69 -3.19 11.21
N GLN A 130 -5.96 -4.23 12.00
CA GLN A 130 -5.57 -5.59 11.65
C GLN A 130 -6.19 -6.07 10.33
N LEU A 131 -7.48 -5.76 10.10
CA LEU A 131 -8.19 -6.18 8.89
C LEU A 131 -7.71 -5.45 7.63
N LEU A 132 -7.34 -4.17 7.73
CA LEU A 132 -6.65 -3.45 6.65
C LEU A 132 -5.40 -4.22 6.24
N VAL A 133 -4.55 -4.54 7.21
CA VAL A 133 -3.28 -5.18 6.89
C VAL A 133 -3.47 -6.65 6.44
N ASN A 134 -4.44 -7.37 7.00
CA ASN A 134 -4.76 -8.73 6.56
C ASN A 134 -5.27 -8.78 5.13
N ALA A 135 -6.01 -7.77 4.66
CA ALA A 135 -6.48 -7.71 3.29
C ALA A 135 -5.32 -7.67 2.27
N LEU A 136 -4.12 -7.22 2.66
CA LEU A 136 -2.93 -7.29 1.83
C LEU A 136 -2.44 -8.74 1.61
N GLN A 137 -2.78 -9.67 2.49
CA GLN A 137 -2.39 -11.09 2.36
C GLN A 137 -3.20 -11.85 1.31
N ALA A 138 -4.25 -11.23 0.76
CA ALA A 138 -5.00 -11.75 -0.39
C ALA A 138 -4.15 -11.75 -1.67
N PHE A 139 -3.05 -11.00 -1.69
CA PHE A 139 -2.17 -10.87 -2.83
C PHE A 139 -0.97 -11.83 -2.74
N GLU A 140 -0.59 -12.35 -3.89
CA GLU A 140 0.74 -12.89 -4.12
C GLU A 140 1.61 -11.73 -4.57
N PHE A 141 2.79 -11.62 -3.97
CA PHE A 141 3.70 -10.55 -4.32
C PHE A 141 4.22 -10.76 -5.75
N ASP A 142 3.97 -9.78 -6.62
CA ASP A 142 4.56 -9.70 -7.95
C ASP A 142 5.30 -8.37 -8.12
N TYR A 143 6.37 -8.38 -8.89
CA TYR A 143 7.35 -7.30 -8.90
C TYR A 143 6.97 -6.19 -9.87
N LEU A 144 7.08 -4.95 -9.37
CA LEU A 144 7.19 -3.73 -10.16
C LEU A 144 8.68 -3.48 -10.37
N VAL A 145 9.14 -3.32 -11.62
CA VAL A 145 10.55 -3.00 -11.93
C VAL A 145 10.67 -1.56 -12.37
N THR A 146 11.58 -0.80 -11.76
CA THR A 146 11.95 0.54 -12.22
C THR A 146 13.16 0.50 -13.15
N ASP A 147 13.01 1.05 -14.36
CA ASP A 147 14.11 1.41 -15.24
C ASP A 147 14.54 2.88 -15.07
N GLY A 148 15.82 3.17 -15.26
CA GLY A 148 16.43 4.49 -15.04
C GLY A 148 17.17 4.65 -13.71
N ASP A 149 17.97 5.70 -13.57
CA ASP A 149 18.71 6.12 -12.39
C ASP A 149 18.03 7.36 -11.79
N PRO A 150 17.33 7.25 -10.64
CA PRO A 150 16.62 8.39 -10.05
C PRO A 150 17.51 9.59 -9.73
N SER A 151 18.82 9.40 -9.60
CA SER A 151 19.77 10.48 -9.37
C SER A 151 20.13 11.28 -10.63
N LYS A 152 19.77 10.79 -11.81
CA LYS A 152 20.13 11.38 -13.11
C LYS A 152 18.94 11.62 -14.01
N ASP A 153 17.97 10.73 -13.99
CA ASP A 153 16.91 10.69 -14.98
C ASP A 153 15.67 11.42 -14.49
N ALA A 154 15.19 12.40 -15.25
CA ALA A 154 13.96 13.12 -14.93
C ALA A 154 12.71 12.22 -15.02
N ILE A 155 12.77 11.17 -15.84
CA ILE A 155 11.68 10.23 -16.09
C ILE A 155 12.11 8.85 -15.64
N LEU A 156 11.30 8.21 -14.81
CA LEU A 156 11.45 6.81 -14.43
C LEU A 156 10.28 6.01 -14.98
N GLU A 157 10.58 4.82 -15.51
CA GLU A 157 9.58 3.95 -16.12
C GLU A 157 9.41 2.69 -15.28
N PHE A 158 8.17 2.24 -15.16
CA PHE A 158 7.82 1.12 -14.31
C PHE A 158 7.12 0.04 -15.13
N TYR A 159 7.60 -1.17 -14.94
CA TYR A 159 7.19 -2.34 -15.70
C TYR A 159 6.61 -3.40 -14.77
N ASP A 160 5.63 -4.14 -15.28
CA ASP A 160 5.13 -5.34 -14.63
C ASP A 160 6.05 -6.56 -14.85
N ALA A 161 5.65 -7.71 -14.32
CA ALA A 161 6.40 -8.96 -14.48
C ALA A 161 6.39 -9.54 -15.91
N SER A 162 5.52 -9.05 -16.78
CA SER A 162 5.48 -9.43 -18.21
C SER A 162 6.40 -8.55 -19.07
N GLY A 163 6.89 -7.44 -18.53
CA GLY A 163 7.67 -6.43 -19.26
C GLY A 163 6.80 -5.34 -19.89
N GLU A 164 5.52 -5.28 -19.55
CA GLU A 164 4.62 -4.20 -19.95
C GLU A 164 4.84 -2.97 -19.08
N LYS A 165 4.93 -1.79 -19.72
CA LYS A 165 5.07 -0.52 -19.02
C LYS A 165 3.71 -0.08 -18.48
N ILE A 166 3.63 0.12 -17.17
CA ILE A 166 2.35 0.40 -16.48
C ILE A 166 2.34 1.76 -15.75
N MET A 167 3.51 2.39 -15.58
CA MET A 167 3.59 3.72 -14.98
C MET A 167 4.84 4.46 -15.44
N ILE A 168 4.72 5.78 -15.54
CA ILE A 168 5.79 6.74 -15.75
C ILE A 168 5.78 7.70 -14.57
N MET A 169 6.95 7.98 -14.01
CA MET A 169 7.11 9.01 -12.98
C MET A 169 7.97 10.15 -13.53
N ASN A 170 7.43 11.37 -13.49
CA ASN A 170 8.16 12.58 -13.83
C ASN A 170 8.62 13.27 -12.53
N GLN A 171 9.92 13.22 -12.28
CA GLN A 171 10.52 13.75 -11.06
C GLN A 171 10.53 15.29 -11.03
N GLU A 172 10.67 15.95 -12.18
CA GLU A 172 10.68 17.41 -12.28
C GLU A 172 9.30 18.00 -12.03
N LYS A 173 8.27 17.37 -12.58
CA LYS A 173 6.88 17.77 -12.40
C LYS A 173 6.26 17.26 -11.10
N LYS A 174 6.90 16.28 -10.44
CA LYS A 174 6.36 15.56 -9.28
C LYS A 174 5.01 14.89 -9.58
N GLU A 175 4.96 14.22 -10.73
CA GLU A 175 3.74 13.62 -11.26
C GLU A 175 3.96 12.13 -11.55
N MET A 176 2.88 11.36 -11.44
CA MET A 176 2.81 9.95 -11.84
C MET A 176 1.74 9.83 -12.91
N GLU A 177 2.08 9.17 -14.01
CA GLU A 177 1.16 8.80 -15.08
C GLU A 177 1.06 7.28 -15.11
N PHE A 178 -0.15 6.75 -14.98
CA PHE A 178 -0.39 5.32 -15.07
C PHE A 178 -0.88 4.97 -16.46
N LEU A 179 -0.30 3.90 -17.01
CA LEU A 179 -0.60 3.41 -18.34
C LEU A 179 -1.53 2.20 -18.18
N GLY A 180 -2.67 2.24 -18.84
CA GLY A 180 -3.70 1.21 -18.84
C GLY A 180 -4.49 1.21 -20.13
#